data_AF-B8L4A9-F1
#
_entry.id   AF-B8L4A9-F1
#
_cell.length_a   1.000
_cell.length_b   1.000
_cell.length_c   1.000
_cell.angle_alpha   90.00
_cell.angle_beta   90.00
_cell.angle_gamma   90.00
#
_symmetry.space_group_name_H-M   'P 1'
#
loop_
_entity.id
_entity.type
_entity.pdbx_description
1 polymer ?
#
loop_
_entity_poly.entity_id
_entity_poly.type
_entity_poly.pdbx_seq_one_letter_code
_entity_poly.pdbx_strand_id
1 'polypeptide(L)'
;MERFINAIASDLEEGGFREVTGTTLRRNLTTAVQAALPLLKEQEGGGHAQPGGRVMLGDQAERARFEAWVKNHVSSLARAADGEYASNFTHALWSAWLAALSAQPSPGGQDGLSERSPVDYAIEHGGYLATAAKQLLEARNVLDGLVLRHEELDDVDDDEMEAAQDGVRDANSSLRIAIHEFEKRRDRALAARQPVEFERAIPTRRRESAVELLLSLGFVWNNQRWEDRRHPVGEPVTVEAVATVRRNGDGDRYIDWLTEGGIADLEVGDVLMVSDRAITDEDGSGEVYAAPPAQAVDLGAVRALLQRRIEQWRSHLPDDPGAPGTREIETKGEHDYNNDVRIYREGIAVMEEVLALTDSQAVGNVQALQLDRYDAGLLSDVGGGDTAWWLDYLRSELARAHDHYQHQVNPAKEAGNG
;
A
#
# COMPACT_ATOMS: atom_id res chain seq x y z
N MET A 1 29.32 -5.01 2.14
CA MET A 1 27.92 -5.22 1.69
C MET A 1 27.83 -5.59 0.22
N GLU A 2 28.34 -4.75 -0.68
CA GLU A 2 28.37 -5.04 -2.13
C GLU A 2 29.15 -6.32 -2.49
N ARG A 3 30.31 -6.56 -1.84
CA ARG A 3 31.07 -7.81 -1.97
C ARG A 3 30.33 -9.07 -1.47
N PHE A 4 29.48 -8.92 -0.46
CA PHE A 4 28.67 -10.01 0.12
C PHE A 4 27.47 -10.35 -0.79
N ILE A 5 26.84 -9.31 -1.34
CA ILE A 5 25.77 -9.44 -2.34
C ILE A 5 26.30 -10.05 -3.65
N ASN A 6 27.55 -9.73 -4.03
CA ASN A 6 28.20 -10.30 -5.21
C ASN A 6 28.55 -11.79 -5.03
N ALA A 7 28.97 -12.22 -3.84
CA ALA A 7 29.27 -13.62 -3.55
C ALA A 7 28.01 -14.51 -3.62
N ILE A 8 26.89 -14.07 -3.04
CA ILE A 8 25.62 -14.82 -3.06
C ILE A 8 25.04 -14.92 -4.48
N ALA A 9 25.20 -13.88 -5.30
CA ALA A 9 24.75 -13.92 -6.69
C ALA A 9 25.59 -14.86 -7.57
N SER A 10 26.91 -14.96 -7.30
CA SER A 10 27.83 -15.82 -8.06
C SER A 10 27.60 -17.31 -7.78
N ASP A 11 27.41 -17.68 -6.51
CA ASP A 11 27.18 -19.09 -6.11
C ASP A 11 25.86 -19.66 -6.66
N LEU A 12 24.83 -18.81 -6.80
CA LEU A 12 23.51 -19.23 -7.30
C LEU A 12 23.48 -19.40 -8.83
N GLU A 13 24.35 -18.70 -9.56
CA GLU A 13 24.56 -18.91 -11.00
C GLU A 13 25.34 -20.20 -11.28
N GLU A 14 26.30 -20.56 -10.43
CA GLU A 14 27.04 -21.83 -10.51
C GLU A 14 26.19 -23.05 -10.09
N GLY A 15 25.20 -22.86 -9.20
CA GLY A 15 24.26 -23.90 -8.74
C GLY A 15 23.14 -24.28 -9.70
N GLY A 16 23.12 -23.79 -10.95
CA GLY A 16 22.20 -24.24 -12.00
C GLY A 16 20.79 -23.62 -12.01
N PHE A 17 20.53 -22.58 -11.21
CA PHE A 17 19.25 -21.85 -11.23
C PHE A 17 19.19 -20.82 -12.37
N ARG A 18 18.80 -21.26 -13.58
CA ARG A 18 18.76 -20.41 -14.79
C ARG A 18 17.54 -19.47 -14.92
N GLU A 19 16.57 -19.51 -14.01
CA GLU A 19 15.30 -18.77 -14.20
C GLU A 19 15.18 -17.46 -13.42
N VAL A 20 16.09 -17.15 -12.50
CA VAL A 20 16.11 -15.85 -11.81
C VAL A 20 17.35 -15.09 -12.27
N THR A 21 17.17 -14.09 -13.13
CA THR A 21 18.26 -13.22 -13.55
C THR A 21 18.92 -12.59 -12.31
N GLY A 22 20.24 -12.75 -12.16
CA GLY A 22 20.99 -12.29 -10.98
C GLY A 22 20.77 -10.83 -10.62
N THR A 23 20.40 -10.00 -11.61
CA THR A 23 19.98 -8.60 -11.45
C THR A 23 18.71 -8.41 -10.63
N THR A 24 17.71 -9.30 -10.75
CA THR A 24 16.41 -9.19 -10.06
C THR A 24 16.54 -9.57 -8.58
N LEU A 25 17.26 -10.65 -8.31
CA LEU A 25 17.54 -11.10 -6.94
C LEU A 25 18.41 -10.09 -6.17
N ARG A 26 19.44 -9.56 -6.85
CA ARG A 26 20.32 -8.52 -6.30
C ARG A 26 19.55 -7.25 -5.94
N ARG A 27 18.60 -6.84 -6.79
CA ARG A 27 17.74 -5.67 -6.55
C ARG A 27 16.84 -5.88 -5.33
N ASN A 28 16.19 -7.04 -5.21
CA ASN A 28 15.25 -7.34 -4.13
C ASN A 28 15.94 -7.42 -2.76
N LEU A 29 17.10 -8.08 -2.68
CA LEU A 29 17.91 -8.15 -1.46
C LEU A 29 18.46 -6.79 -1.04
N THR A 30 18.98 -6.01 -2.00
CA THR A 30 19.50 -4.66 -1.69
C THR A 30 18.39 -3.75 -1.17
N THR A 31 17.20 -3.82 -1.76
CA THR A 31 16.02 -3.03 -1.36
C THR A 31 15.55 -3.43 0.04
N ALA A 32 15.45 -4.72 0.33
CA ALA A 32 15.00 -5.22 1.63
C ALA A 32 15.95 -4.80 2.78
N VAL A 33 17.26 -4.87 2.54
CA VAL A 33 18.24 -4.53 3.58
C VAL A 33 18.41 -3.02 3.75
N GLN A 34 18.32 -2.23 2.67
CA GLN A 34 18.32 -0.76 2.75
C GLN A 34 17.09 -0.22 3.48
N ALA A 35 15.92 -0.86 3.31
CA ALA A 35 14.70 -0.49 4.03
C ALA A 35 14.77 -0.81 5.53
N ALA A 36 15.54 -1.82 5.93
CA ALA A 36 15.65 -2.25 7.33
C ALA A 36 16.72 -1.47 8.13
N LEU A 37 17.72 -0.89 7.46
CA LEU A 37 18.89 -0.29 8.11
C LEU A 37 18.62 0.94 8.99
N PRO A 38 17.73 1.89 8.61
CA PRO A 38 17.39 3.04 9.45
C PRO A 38 16.67 2.64 10.74
N LEU A 39 15.82 1.60 10.65
CA LEU A 39 14.99 1.10 11.74
C LEU A 39 15.79 0.40 12.84
N LEU A 40 16.99 -0.10 12.51
CA LEU A 40 17.89 -0.75 13.46
C LEU A 40 18.77 0.25 14.23
N LYS A 41 18.95 1.48 13.72
CA LYS A 41 19.77 2.51 14.39
C LYS A 41 19.02 3.28 15.49
N GLU A 42 17.69 3.25 15.51
CA GLU A 42 16.87 3.93 16.52
C GLU A 42 16.73 3.17 17.85
N GLN A 43 17.29 1.95 17.98
CA GLN A 43 17.03 1.06 19.13
C GLN A 43 18.21 0.76 20.07
N GLU A 44 19.32 1.51 20.02
CA GLU A 44 20.39 1.33 21.03
C GLU A 44 20.04 1.84 22.46
N GLY A 45 18.76 2.14 22.76
CA GLY A 45 18.34 2.59 24.09
C GLY A 45 16.99 2.04 24.55
N GLY A 46 16.90 0.76 24.97
CA GLY A 46 15.70 0.25 25.65
C GLY A 46 15.80 -1.22 26.06
N GLY A 47 15.82 -1.48 27.38
CA GLY A 47 16.06 -2.81 27.97
C GLY A 47 14.89 -3.80 27.92
N HIS A 48 15.25 -5.09 28.00
CA HIS A 48 14.42 -6.29 27.83
C HIS A 48 13.42 -6.62 28.96
N ALA A 49 12.28 -7.22 28.58
CA ALA A 49 11.51 -8.14 29.43
C ALA A 49 10.96 -9.33 28.60
N GLN A 50 11.08 -10.56 29.13
CA GLN A 50 10.68 -11.84 28.49
C GLN A 50 9.18 -12.18 28.66
N PRO A 51 8.56 -12.98 27.75
CA PRO A 51 7.19 -13.47 27.93
C PRO A 51 7.12 -14.92 28.45
N GLY A 52 6.18 -15.16 29.38
CA GLY A 52 5.82 -16.48 29.91
C GLY A 52 4.76 -17.19 29.05
N GLY A 53 4.91 -18.51 28.89
CA GLY A 53 4.02 -19.37 28.12
C GLY A 53 2.64 -19.60 28.76
N ARG A 54 1.60 -19.67 27.92
CA ARG A 54 0.25 -20.14 28.28
C ARG A 54 -0.05 -21.47 27.59
N VAL A 55 -0.52 -22.43 28.37
CA VAL A 55 -0.99 -23.76 27.95
C VAL A 55 -2.45 -23.68 27.45
N MET A 56 -2.75 -24.39 26.35
CA MET A 56 -4.04 -24.42 25.63
C MET A 56 -5.13 -25.22 26.37
N LEU A 57 -6.05 -24.53 27.05
CA LEU A 57 -7.29 -25.10 27.62
C LEU A 57 -8.51 -25.01 26.68
N GLY A 58 -8.37 -24.37 25.51
CA GLY A 58 -9.47 -24.11 24.57
C GLY A 58 -9.90 -25.30 23.69
N ASP A 59 -9.02 -26.27 23.46
CA ASP A 59 -9.24 -27.29 22.41
C ASP A 59 -10.29 -28.35 22.75
N GLN A 60 -10.48 -28.68 24.04
CA GLN A 60 -11.42 -29.75 24.43
C GLN A 60 -12.88 -29.31 24.37
N ALA A 61 -13.18 -28.06 24.73
CA ALA A 61 -14.55 -27.55 24.72
C ALA A 61 -15.07 -27.38 23.29
N GLU A 62 -14.24 -26.86 22.39
CA GLU A 62 -14.59 -26.72 20.98
C GLU A 62 -14.69 -28.07 20.26
N ARG A 63 -13.85 -29.03 20.65
CA ARG A 63 -13.98 -30.41 20.16
C ARG A 63 -15.32 -31.03 20.57
N ALA A 64 -15.76 -30.85 21.82
CA ALA A 64 -17.06 -31.35 22.26
C ALA A 64 -18.24 -30.72 21.49
N ARG A 65 -18.15 -29.43 21.15
CA ARG A 65 -19.17 -28.74 20.33
C ARG A 65 -19.23 -29.30 18.90
N PHE A 66 -18.07 -29.49 18.28
CA PHE A 66 -17.98 -30.11 16.97
C PHE A 66 -18.55 -31.53 16.98
N GLU A 67 -18.18 -32.36 17.96
CA GLU A 67 -18.66 -33.74 18.05
C GLU A 67 -20.18 -33.81 18.23
N ALA A 68 -20.77 -32.91 19.03
CA ALA A 68 -22.21 -32.79 19.17
C ALA A 68 -22.90 -32.39 17.85
N TRP A 69 -22.29 -31.48 17.08
CA TRP A 69 -22.78 -31.10 15.76
C TRP A 69 -22.69 -32.25 14.76
N VAL A 70 -21.52 -32.90 14.63
CA VAL A 70 -21.30 -34.02 13.71
C VAL A 70 -22.20 -35.21 14.01
N LYS A 71 -22.47 -35.50 15.29
CA LYS A 71 -23.37 -36.60 15.70
C LYS A 71 -24.77 -36.52 15.06
N ASN A 72 -25.23 -35.31 14.75
CA ASN A 72 -26.53 -35.07 14.12
C ASN A 72 -26.48 -35.03 12.58
N HIS A 73 -25.29 -35.02 11.98
CA HIS A 73 -25.10 -34.78 10.54
C HIS A 73 -24.30 -35.89 9.82
N VAL A 74 -23.55 -36.72 10.54
CA VAL A 74 -22.64 -37.71 9.96
C VAL A 74 -22.64 -39.01 10.77
N SER A 75 -22.31 -40.13 10.12
CA SER A 75 -22.46 -41.49 10.67
C SER A 75 -21.36 -41.97 11.63
N SER A 76 -20.19 -41.33 11.70
CA SER A 76 -19.07 -41.84 12.52
C SER A 76 -18.21 -40.77 13.19
N LEU A 77 -18.03 -40.95 14.50
CA LEU A 77 -17.15 -40.19 15.41
C LEU A 77 -16.04 -41.07 16.00
N ALA A 78 -15.81 -42.27 15.44
CA ALA A 78 -14.77 -43.17 15.93
C ALA A 78 -13.40 -42.48 15.89
N ARG A 79 -12.59 -42.69 16.94
CA ARG A 79 -11.25 -42.12 17.06
C ARG A 79 -10.20 -43.22 17.04
N ALA A 80 -9.05 -42.93 16.45
CA ALA A 80 -7.87 -43.77 16.56
C ALA A 80 -7.20 -43.57 17.94
N ALA A 81 -6.21 -44.41 18.26
CA ALA A 81 -5.54 -44.40 19.55
C ALA A 81 -4.75 -43.10 19.83
N ASP A 82 -4.35 -42.39 18.78
CA ASP A 82 -3.72 -41.06 18.82
C ASP A 82 -4.73 -39.93 19.11
N GLY A 83 -6.02 -40.24 19.13
CA GLY A 83 -7.08 -39.27 19.35
C GLY A 83 -7.53 -38.52 18.11
N GLU A 84 -7.08 -38.86 16.91
CA GLU A 84 -7.65 -38.32 15.67
C GLU A 84 -8.94 -39.05 15.28
N TYR A 85 -9.76 -38.43 14.42
CA TYR A 85 -10.95 -39.08 13.88
C TYR A 85 -10.56 -40.15 12.86
N ALA A 86 -11.02 -41.39 13.06
CA ALA A 86 -10.70 -42.52 12.21
C ALA A 86 -11.29 -42.43 10.79
N SER A 87 -12.29 -41.57 10.58
CA SER A 87 -12.86 -41.27 9.27
C SER A 87 -12.20 -40.02 8.68
N ASN A 88 -11.58 -40.15 7.50
CA ASN A 88 -11.01 -39.02 6.75
C ASN A 88 -12.04 -37.90 6.53
N PHE A 89 -13.31 -38.24 6.35
CA PHE A 89 -14.39 -37.27 6.18
C PHE A 89 -14.64 -36.46 7.47
N THR A 90 -14.67 -37.12 8.63
CA THR A 90 -14.83 -36.46 9.93
C THR A 90 -13.60 -35.62 10.30
N HIS A 91 -12.40 -36.09 9.95
CA HIS A 91 -11.16 -35.33 10.10
C HIS A 91 -11.15 -34.06 9.23
N ALA A 92 -11.59 -34.16 7.97
CA ALA A 92 -11.71 -33.01 7.08
C ALA A 92 -12.73 -31.98 7.60
N LEU A 93 -13.87 -32.44 8.13
CA LEU A 93 -14.87 -31.57 8.77
C LEU A 93 -14.32 -30.89 10.02
N TRP A 94 -13.53 -31.58 10.83
CA TRP A 94 -12.88 -31.00 12.01
C TRP A 94 -11.88 -29.90 11.63
N SER A 95 -11.08 -30.15 10.59
CA SER A 95 -10.14 -29.15 10.06
C SER A 95 -10.86 -27.91 9.54
N ALA A 96 -11.98 -28.09 8.82
CA ALA A 96 -12.82 -26.99 8.34
C ALA A 96 -13.50 -26.23 9.49
N TRP A 97 -13.94 -26.92 10.54
CA TRP A 97 -14.51 -26.32 11.75
C TRP A 97 -13.50 -25.43 12.48
N LEU A 98 -12.28 -25.91 12.68
CA LEU A 98 -11.19 -25.12 13.27
C LEU A 98 -10.83 -23.91 12.41
N ALA A 99 -10.76 -24.07 11.07
CA ALA A 99 -10.53 -22.96 10.16
C ALA A 99 -11.63 -21.90 10.25
N ALA A 100 -12.90 -22.31 10.32
CA ALA A 100 -14.03 -21.40 10.46
C ALA A 100 -13.99 -20.66 11.81
N LEU A 101 -13.68 -21.34 12.92
CA LEU A 101 -13.51 -20.71 14.23
C LEU A 101 -12.35 -19.70 14.23
N SER A 102 -11.24 -20.02 13.57
CA SER A 102 -10.09 -19.10 13.45
C SER A 102 -10.40 -17.86 12.60
N ALA A 103 -11.38 -17.96 11.69
CA ALA A 103 -11.83 -16.87 10.83
C ALA A 103 -12.93 -16.00 11.47
N GLN A 104 -13.51 -16.43 12.59
CA GLN A 104 -14.47 -15.59 13.31
C GLN A 104 -13.73 -14.43 13.97
N PRO A 105 -14.16 -13.17 13.76
CA PRO A 105 -13.64 -12.04 14.53
C PRO A 105 -13.91 -12.32 16.01
N SER A 106 -12.85 -12.45 16.81
CA SER A 106 -12.97 -12.87 18.20
C SER A 106 -13.92 -11.95 18.96
N PRO A 107 -14.99 -12.47 19.60
CA PRO A 107 -16.00 -11.65 20.29
C PRO A 107 -15.49 -10.88 21.51
N GLY A 108 -14.21 -11.07 21.91
CA GLY A 108 -13.58 -10.38 23.05
C GLY A 108 -12.23 -9.73 22.71
N GLY A 109 -11.93 -9.49 21.44
CA GLY A 109 -10.62 -8.99 21.00
C GLY A 109 -10.50 -7.46 20.84
N GLN A 110 -11.57 -6.68 21.02
CA GLN A 110 -11.55 -5.23 20.76
C GLN A 110 -10.98 -4.38 21.90
N ASP A 111 -10.81 -4.95 23.10
CA ASP A 111 -10.41 -4.16 24.28
C ASP A 111 -8.94 -4.40 24.71
N GLY A 112 -8.21 -5.30 24.03
CA GLY A 112 -6.82 -5.65 24.38
C GLY A 112 -5.81 -5.63 23.22
N LEU A 113 -6.24 -5.34 21.99
CA LEU A 113 -5.37 -5.18 20.81
C LEU A 113 -5.28 -3.72 20.34
N SER A 114 -5.73 -2.77 21.15
CA SER A 114 -5.68 -1.34 20.84
C SER A 114 -4.29 -0.72 20.89
N GLU A 115 -3.20 -1.49 21.08
CA GLU A 115 -1.88 -0.88 21.31
C GLU A 115 -0.70 -1.48 20.55
N ARG A 116 -0.81 -2.60 19.82
CA ARG A 116 0.32 -3.00 18.96
C ARG A 116 0.23 -2.27 17.63
N SER A 117 1.04 -1.24 17.51
CA SER A 117 1.21 -0.50 16.26
C SER A 117 1.63 -1.48 15.15
N PRO A 118 1.25 -1.23 13.88
CA PRO A 118 1.86 -1.90 12.73
C PRO A 118 3.40 -1.91 12.78
N VAL A 119 3.99 -0.91 13.45
CA VAL A 119 5.43 -0.81 13.72
C VAL A 119 5.91 -1.91 14.68
N ASP A 120 5.28 -2.09 15.84
CA ASP A 120 5.65 -3.15 16.81
C ASP A 120 5.58 -4.54 16.19
N TYR A 121 4.61 -4.72 15.29
CA TYR A 121 4.41 -5.96 14.56
C TYR A 121 5.51 -6.24 13.53
N ALA A 122 5.91 -5.20 12.78
CA ALA A 122 7.01 -5.28 11.83
C ALA A 122 8.34 -5.55 12.54
N ILE A 123 8.54 -4.95 13.72
CA ILE A 123 9.72 -5.17 14.55
C ILE A 123 9.79 -6.63 15.02
N GLU A 124 8.69 -7.18 15.55
CA GLU A 124 8.65 -8.57 16.02
C GLU A 124 8.97 -9.56 14.88
N HIS A 125 8.37 -9.38 13.71
CA HIS A 125 8.60 -10.27 12.58
C HIS A 125 9.97 -10.06 11.93
N GLY A 126 10.48 -8.83 11.93
CA GLY A 126 11.87 -8.54 11.60
C GLY A 126 12.84 -9.31 12.50
N GLY A 127 12.52 -9.42 13.80
CA GLY A 127 13.26 -10.25 14.75
C GLY A 127 13.26 -11.74 14.42
N TYR A 128 12.12 -12.31 14.03
CA TYR A 128 12.04 -13.71 13.59
C TYR A 128 12.83 -13.95 12.30
N LEU A 129 12.72 -13.06 11.32
CA LEU A 129 13.47 -13.14 10.07
C LEU A 129 14.98 -13.05 10.31
N ALA A 130 15.42 -12.10 11.15
CA ALA A 130 16.82 -11.94 11.51
C ALA A 130 17.37 -13.18 12.23
N THR A 131 16.57 -13.77 13.14
CA THR A 131 16.94 -14.99 13.86
C THR A 131 17.08 -16.18 12.90
N ALA A 132 16.12 -16.39 12.01
CA ALA A 132 16.17 -17.47 11.02
C ALA A 132 17.34 -17.29 10.03
N ALA A 133 17.60 -16.05 9.60
CA ALA A 133 18.74 -15.73 8.74
C ALA A 133 20.08 -15.99 9.45
N LYS A 134 20.18 -15.65 10.74
CA LYS A 134 21.37 -15.93 11.56
C LYS A 134 21.61 -17.43 11.70
N GLN A 135 20.57 -18.21 11.98
CA GLN A 135 20.66 -19.68 12.06
C GLN A 135 21.15 -20.28 10.74
N LEU A 136 20.68 -19.77 9.60
CA LEU A 136 21.15 -20.23 8.28
C LEU A 136 22.63 -19.90 8.06
N LEU A 137 23.08 -18.70 8.44
CA LEU A 137 24.50 -18.33 8.34
C LEU A 137 25.38 -19.19 9.25
N GLU A 138 24.94 -19.46 10.48
CA GLU A 138 25.66 -20.34 11.41
C GLU A 138 25.76 -21.77 10.87
N ALA A 139 24.65 -22.33 10.37
CA ALA A 139 24.64 -23.66 9.77
C ALA A 139 25.57 -23.73 8.53
N ARG A 140 25.56 -22.69 7.69
CA ARG A 140 26.45 -22.61 6.53
C ARG A 140 27.92 -22.52 6.93
N ASN A 141 28.27 -21.72 7.94
CA ASN A 141 29.64 -21.63 8.42
C ASN A 141 30.16 -22.97 8.97
N VAL A 142 29.29 -23.77 9.61
CA VAL A 142 29.64 -25.13 10.05
C VAL A 142 29.94 -26.02 8.84
N LEU A 143 29.07 -25.99 7.83
CA LEU A 143 29.27 -26.76 6.59
C LEU A 143 30.55 -26.33 5.86
N ASP A 144 30.77 -25.03 5.67
CA ASP A 144 31.96 -24.50 4.99
C ASP A 144 33.25 -24.90 5.75
N GLY A 145 33.22 -24.87 7.09
CA GLY A 145 34.34 -25.33 7.92
C GLY A 145 34.62 -26.85 7.79
N LEU A 146 33.58 -27.66 7.58
CA LEU A 146 33.73 -29.09 7.30
C LEU A 146 34.28 -29.35 5.90
N VAL A 147 33.79 -28.63 4.90
CA VAL A 147 34.29 -28.74 3.52
C VAL A 147 35.77 -28.41 3.46
N LEU A 148 36.20 -27.33 4.10
CA LEU A 148 37.62 -26.97 4.17
C LEU A 148 38.47 -28.03 4.89
N ARG A 149 37.99 -28.59 6.02
CA ARG A 149 38.69 -29.67 6.71
C ARG A 149 38.78 -30.94 5.86
N HIS A 150 37.71 -31.29 5.14
CA HIS A 150 37.67 -32.45 4.26
C HIS A 150 38.70 -32.31 3.13
N GLU A 151 38.82 -31.11 2.55
CA GLU A 151 39.82 -30.81 1.51
C GLU A 151 41.27 -30.85 2.03
N GLU A 152 41.52 -30.42 3.28
CA GLU A 152 42.88 -30.32 3.84
C GLU A 152 43.39 -31.61 4.50
N LEU A 153 42.51 -32.33 5.20
CA LEU A 153 42.90 -33.39 6.14
C LEU A 153 42.34 -34.78 5.78
N ASP A 154 41.34 -34.87 4.90
CA ASP A 154 40.65 -36.12 4.53
C ASP A 154 40.13 -36.91 5.76
N ASP A 155 39.86 -36.20 6.87
CA ASP A 155 39.51 -36.79 8.18
C ASP A 155 38.07 -36.50 8.62
N VAL A 156 37.27 -35.86 7.77
CA VAL A 156 35.87 -35.55 8.04
C VAL A 156 35.00 -36.77 7.74
N ASP A 157 34.24 -37.20 8.74
CA ASP A 157 33.28 -38.30 8.62
C ASP A 157 32.11 -37.89 7.71
N ASP A 158 31.68 -38.80 6.83
CA ASP A 158 30.51 -38.60 5.96
C ASP A 158 29.26 -38.29 6.80
N ASP A 159 29.14 -38.88 7.99
CA ASP A 159 28.05 -38.62 8.93
C ASP A 159 28.06 -37.17 9.46
N GLU A 160 29.25 -36.58 9.68
CA GLU A 160 29.39 -35.17 10.12
C GLU A 160 29.02 -34.21 8.99
N MET A 161 29.40 -34.55 7.75
CA MET A 161 29.04 -33.80 6.56
C MET A 161 27.53 -33.83 6.29
N GLU A 162 26.90 -35.01 6.37
CA GLU A 162 25.44 -35.16 6.19
C GLU A 162 24.68 -34.37 7.26
N ALA A 163 25.09 -34.46 8.53
CA ALA A 163 24.48 -33.70 9.61
C ALA A 163 24.56 -32.17 9.41
N ALA A 164 25.69 -31.65 8.90
CA ALA A 164 25.83 -30.23 8.61
C ALA A 164 24.97 -29.78 7.42
N GLN A 165 24.86 -30.60 6.38
CA GLN A 165 23.98 -30.34 5.24
C GLN A 165 22.50 -30.31 5.67
N ASP A 166 22.09 -31.24 6.53
CA ASP A 166 20.76 -31.24 7.13
C ASP A 166 20.50 -29.98 7.97
N GLY A 167 21.47 -29.56 8.76
CA GLY A 167 21.40 -28.29 9.50
C GLY A 167 21.15 -27.07 8.60
N VAL A 168 21.83 -27.00 7.44
CA VAL A 168 21.60 -25.94 6.44
C VAL A 168 20.20 -26.04 5.84
N ARG A 169 19.74 -27.27 5.52
CA ARG A 169 18.41 -27.51 4.95
C ARG A 169 17.30 -27.09 5.90
N ASP A 170 17.42 -27.42 7.18
CA ASP A 170 16.45 -27.08 8.23
C ASP A 170 16.42 -25.57 8.51
N ALA A 171 17.59 -24.92 8.58
CA ALA A 171 17.67 -23.48 8.76
C ALA A 171 17.08 -22.71 7.55
N ASN A 172 17.32 -23.21 6.33
CA ASN A 172 16.72 -22.64 5.12
C ASN A 172 15.20 -22.82 5.08
N SER A 173 14.69 -23.98 5.49
CA SER A 173 13.25 -24.23 5.64
C SER A 173 12.61 -23.25 6.63
N SER A 174 13.25 -23.06 7.78
CA SER A 174 12.81 -22.10 8.82
C SER A 174 12.78 -20.66 8.31
N LEU A 175 13.79 -20.23 7.55
CA LEU A 175 13.81 -18.90 6.93
C LEU A 175 12.68 -18.72 5.92
N ARG A 176 12.41 -19.74 5.08
CA ARG A 176 11.30 -19.68 4.11
C ARG A 176 9.94 -19.58 4.80
N ILE A 177 9.72 -20.31 5.89
CA ILE A 177 8.50 -20.21 6.69
C ILE A 177 8.36 -18.79 7.27
N ALA A 178 9.44 -18.22 7.81
CA ALA A 178 9.43 -16.86 8.35
C ALA A 178 9.10 -15.81 7.27
N ILE A 179 9.66 -15.95 6.06
CA ILE A 179 9.36 -15.08 4.91
C ILE A 179 7.88 -15.22 4.52
N HIS A 180 7.38 -16.45 4.36
CA HIS A 180 6.00 -16.68 3.98
C HIS A 180 5.01 -16.07 4.99
N GLU A 181 5.25 -16.26 6.27
CA GLU A 181 4.39 -15.73 7.34
C GLU A 181 4.47 -14.20 7.45
N PHE A 182 5.60 -13.58 7.08
CA PHE A 182 5.72 -12.14 6.93
C PHE A 182 4.90 -11.62 5.73
N GLU A 183 5.07 -12.21 4.55
CA GLU A 183 4.35 -11.81 3.32
C GLU A 183 2.83 -11.92 3.48
N LYS A 184 2.37 -13.07 3.96
CA LYS A 184 0.94 -13.33 4.24
C LYS A 184 0.31 -12.27 5.14
N ARG A 185 1.05 -11.77 6.13
CA ARG A 185 0.55 -10.74 7.05
C ARG A 185 0.68 -9.33 6.51
N ARG A 186 1.75 -9.02 5.77
CA ARG A 186 1.86 -7.79 4.98
C ARG A 186 0.65 -7.66 4.06
N ASP A 187 0.29 -8.72 3.36
CA ASP A 187 -0.81 -8.72 2.40
C ASP A 187 -2.16 -8.51 3.11
N ARG A 188 -2.36 -9.10 4.29
CA ARG A 188 -3.53 -8.79 5.14
C ARG A 188 -3.55 -7.34 5.61
N ALA A 189 -2.42 -6.77 6.01
CA ALA A 189 -2.33 -5.38 6.44
C ALA A 189 -2.59 -4.41 5.28
N LEU A 190 -2.13 -4.74 4.07
CA LEU A 190 -2.44 -3.99 2.85
C LEU A 190 -3.92 -4.12 2.48
N ALA A 191 -4.49 -5.32 2.55
CA ALA A 191 -5.91 -5.54 2.32
C ALA A 191 -6.80 -4.81 3.34
N ALA A 192 -6.37 -4.70 4.60
CA ALA A 192 -7.07 -3.93 5.63
C ALA A 192 -6.95 -2.40 5.42
N ARG A 193 -5.93 -1.94 4.68
CA ARG A 193 -5.74 -0.53 4.30
C ARG A 193 -6.45 -0.16 3.01
N GLN A 194 -6.79 -1.14 2.17
CA GLN A 194 -7.68 -0.88 1.06
C GLN A 194 -9.07 -0.53 1.62
N PRO A 195 -9.69 0.57 1.16
CA PRO A 195 -11.07 0.85 1.52
C PRO A 195 -11.89 -0.38 1.13
N VAL A 196 -12.60 -0.96 2.10
CA VAL A 196 -13.42 -2.15 1.87
C VAL A 196 -14.45 -1.77 0.82
N GLU A 197 -14.22 -2.19 -0.42
CA GLU A 197 -15.24 -2.10 -1.45
C GLU A 197 -16.47 -2.89 -0.99
N PHE A 198 -17.60 -2.33 -1.35
CA PHE A 198 -18.93 -2.52 -0.80
C PHE A 198 -19.50 -3.93 -1.06
N GLU A 199 -18.94 -5.00 -0.49
CA GLU A 199 -19.37 -6.38 -0.81
C GLU A 199 -20.59 -6.90 -0.03
N ARG A 200 -21.30 -6.08 0.76
CA ARG A 200 -22.48 -6.54 1.55
C ARG A 200 -23.83 -5.90 1.24
N ALA A 201 -23.97 -5.20 0.12
CA ALA A 201 -25.28 -4.87 -0.41
C ALA A 201 -25.28 -5.12 -1.92
N ILE A 202 -26.29 -5.80 -2.45
CA ILE A 202 -26.46 -6.08 -3.88
C ILE A 202 -26.11 -4.82 -4.68
N PRO A 203 -25.04 -4.83 -5.50
CA PRO A 203 -24.62 -3.66 -6.25
C PRO A 203 -25.72 -3.34 -7.26
N THR A 204 -26.23 -2.11 -7.20
CA THR A 204 -26.99 -1.56 -8.32
C THR A 204 -26.06 -0.58 -9.02
N ARG A 205 -25.98 -0.65 -10.36
CA ARG A 205 -25.19 0.26 -11.23
C ARG A 205 -25.36 1.76 -10.91
N ARG A 206 -26.42 2.13 -10.18
CA ARG A 206 -26.74 3.50 -9.78
C ARG A 206 -26.01 3.96 -8.52
N ARG A 207 -25.60 3.05 -7.62
CA ARG A 207 -24.86 3.37 -6.39
C ARG A 207 -23.35 3.52 -6.64
N GLU A 208 -22.79 2.75 -7.57
CA GLU A 208 -21.39 2.84 -7.99
C GLU A 208 -21.04 4.26 -8.44
N SER A 209 -21.88 4.89 -9.26
CA SER A 209 -21.58 6.21 -9.83
C SER A 209 -21.51 7.36 -8.80
N ALA A 210 -22.28 7.32 -7.71
CA ALA A 210 -22.22 8.37 -6.68
C ALA A 210 -21.04 8.19 -5.72
N VAL A 211 -20.74 6.92 -5.38
CA VAL A 211 -19.59 6.57 -4.54
C VAL A 211 -18.28 6.84 -5.29
N GLU A 212 -18.18 6.46 -6.56
CA GLU A 212 -17.04 6.75 -7.42
C GLU A 212 -16.80 8.26 -7.56
N LEU A 213 -17.88 9.05 -7.71
CA LEU A 213 -17.77 10.51 -7.74
C LEU A 213 -17.18 11.03 -6.42
N LEU A 214 -17.65 10.57 -5.27
CA LEU A 214 -17.17 11.03 -3.96
C LEU A 214 -15.71 10.63 -3.69
N LEU A 215 -15.33 9.42 -4.07
CA LEU A 215 -13.95 8.97 -4.00
C LEU A 215 -13.05 9.79 -4.92
N SER A 216 -13.50 10.10 -6.14
CA SER A 216 -12.76 10.95 -7.09
C SER A 216 -12.57 12.39 -6.59
N LEU A 217 -13.47 12.86 -5.72
CA LEU A 217 -13.41 14.18 -5.08
C LEU A 217 -12.58 14.19 -3.77
N GLY A 218 -11.99 13.05 -3.38
CA GLY A 218 -11.14 12.91 -2.19
C GLY A 218 -11.92 12.69 -0.88
N PHE A 219 -13.21 12.39 -0.95
CA PHE A 219 -14.01 12.02 0.22
C PHE A 219 -13.89 10.52 0.49
N VAL A 220 -13.86 10.14 1.75
CA VAL A 220 -13.89 8.75 2.20
C VAL A 220 -15.05 8.53 3.15
N TRP A 221 -15.62 7.32 3.13
CA TRP A 221 -16.65 6.94 4.09
C TRP A 221 -16.00 6.45 5.39
N ASN A 222 -16.25 7.16 6.50
CA ASN A 222 -15.73 6.81 7.82
C ASN A 222 -16.80 7.02 8.89
N ASN A 223 -16.96 6.08 9.84
CA ASN A 223 -17.94 6.17 10.92
C ASN A 223 -19.36 6.57 10.48
N GLN A 224 -19.85 5.99 9.38
CA GLN A 224 -21.18 6.26 8.80
C GLN A 224 -21.41 7.69 8.30
N ARG A 225 -20.35 8.44 7.96
CA ARG A 225 -20.42 9.74 7.31
C ARG A 225 -19.32 9.90 6.26
N TRP A 226 -19.51 10.80 5.30
CA TRP A 226 -18.44 11.18 4.38
C TRP A 226 -17.49 12.17 5.07
N GLU A 227 -16.20 11.88 5.04
CA GLU A 227 -15.15 12.75 5.56
C GLU A 227 -14.26 13.21 4.39
N ASP A 228 -14.00 14.51 4.30
CA ASP A 228 -13.04 15.06 3.34
C ASP A 228 -11.63 14.68 3.80
N ARG A 229 -10.94 13.85 3.01
CA ARG A 229 -9.56 13.44 3.28
C ARG A 229 -8.54 14.16 2.40
N ARG A 230 -8.95 15.18 1.67
CA ARG A 230 -7.98 16.15 1.16
C ARG A 230 -7.32 16.75 2.39
N HIS A 231 -6.08 16.33 2.65
CA HIS A 231 -5.28 16.97 3.67
C HIS A 231 -5.34 18.47 3.39
N PRO A 232 -5.60 19.32 4.40
CA PRO A 232 -5.41 20.75 4.22
C PRO A 232 -4.03 20.90 3.59
N VAL A 233 -3.93 21.67 2.50
CA VAL A 233 -2.67 21.95 1.82
C VAL A 233 -1.66 22.19 2.93
N GLY A 234 -0.71 21.26 3.11
CA GLY A 234 0.22 21.33 4.23
C GLY A 234 0.89 22.69 4.23
N GLU A 235 1.32 23.17 5.39
CA GLU A 235 2.14 24.38 5.42
C GLU A 235 3.28 24.22 4.41
N PRO A 236 3.55 25.26 3.59
CA PRO A 236 4.62 25.18 2.61
C PRO A 236 5.92 24.80 3.31
N VAL A 237 6.67 23.89 2.72
CA VAL A 237 8.00 23.55 3.19
C VAL A 237 8.95 24.60 2.63
N THR A 238 9.63 25.33 3.51
CA THR A 238 10.67 26.27 3.11
C THR A 238 11.87 25.49 2.55
N VAL A 239 12.34 25.89 1.37
CA VAL A 239 13.53 25.36 0.73
C VAL A 239 14.56 26.48 0.59
N GLU A 240 15.83 26.15 0.77
CA GLU A 240 16.94 27.09 0.64
C GLU A 240 17.91 26.64 -0.46
N ALA A 241 18.40 27.60 -1.25
CA ALA A 241 19.37 27.35 -2.31
C ALA A 241 20.76 27.12 -1.70
N VAL A 242 21.25 25.89 -1.78
CA VAL A 242 22.58 25.53 -1.25
C VAL A 242 23.67 25.47 -2.33
N ALA A 243 23.28 25.43 -3.60
CA ALA A 243 24.22 25.45 -4.73
C ALA A 243 23.56 25.92 -6.04
N THR A 244 24.36 26.44 -6.96
CA THR A 244 23.95 26.78 -8.33
C THR A 244 24.82 26.06 -9.36
N VAL A 245 24.25 25.68 -10.50
CA VAL A 245 25.03 25.11 -11.61
C VAL A 245 25.51 26.24 -12.51
N ARG A 246 26.84 26.45 -12.58
CA ARG A 246 27.47 27.46 -13.44
C ARG A 246 28.20 26.79 -14.61
N ARG A 247 28.53 27.59 -15.64
CA ARG A 247 29.41 27.17 -16.72
C ARG A 247 30.74 27.91 -16.61
N ASN A 248 31.85 27.20 -16.77
CA ASN A 248 33.17 27.82 -16.84
C ASN A 248 33.42 28.43 -18.24
N GLY A 249 34.61 29.02 -18.45
CA GLY A 249 35.00 29.60 -19.74
C GLY A 249 35.04 28.61 -20.90
N ASP A 250 35.16 27.31 -20.60
CA ASP A 250 35.19 26.22 -21.59
C ASP A 250 33.79 25.65 -21.87
N GLY A 251 32.75 26.14 -21.18
CA GLY A 251 31.36 25.71 -21.33
C GLY A 251 30.96 24.52 -20.46
N ASP A 252 31.90 23.94 -19.70
CA ASP A 252 31.64 22.84 -18.78
C ASP A 252 30.82 23.30 -17.58
N ARG A 253 29.86 22.47 -17.18
CA ARG A 253 29.02 22.73 -16.00
C ARG A 253 29.77 22.32 -14.74
N TYR A 254 29.74 23.18 -13.73
CA TYR A 254 30.22 22.89 -12.38
C TYR A 254 29.22 23.35 -11.33
N ILE A 255 29.28 22.75 -10.15
CA ILE A 255 28.44 23.12 -9.00
C ILE A 255 29.18 24.20 -8.23
N ASP A 256 28.55 25.35 -8.08
CA ASP A 256 28.99 26.46 -7.26
C ASP A 256 28.19 26.45 -5.96
N TRP A 257 28.81 25.99 -4.87
CA TRP A 257 28.17 25.88 -3.56
C TRP A 257 27.96 27.28 -2.97
N LEU A 258 26.74 27.57 -2.54
CA LEU A 258 26.37 28.83 -1.89
C LEU A 258 26.68 28.79 -0.39
N THR A 259 26.74 27.60 0.21
CA THR A 259 27.17 27.37 1.59
C THR A 259 28.69 27.30 1.69
N GLU A 260 29.27 27.88 2.75
CA GLU A 260 30.73 27.97 2.93
C GLU A 260 31.40 26.59 3.10
N GLY A 261 30.74 25.63 3.75
CA GLY A 261 31.18 24.25 3.92
C GLY A 261 30.70 23.29 2.83
N GLY A 262 29.97 23.79 1.82
CA GLY A 262 29.39 22.97 0.76
C GLY A 262 28.45 21.89 1.32
N ILE A 263 28.65 20.64 0.89
CA ILE A 263 27.84 19.50 1.36
C ILE A 263 28.04 19.19 2.86
N ALA A 264 29.14 19.63 3.47
CA ALA A 264 29.43 19.35 4.88
C ALA A 264 28.54 20.17 5.85
N ASP A 265 27.92 21.24 5.37
CA ASP A 265 27.01 22.08 6.15
C ASP A 265 25.57 21.56 6.16
N LEU A 266 25.26 20.51 5.38
CA LEU A 266 23.91 19.92 5.34
C LEU A 266 23.68 19.02 6.56
N GLU A 267 22.53 19.16 7.21
CA GLU A 267 22.15 18.35 8.36
C GLU A 267 21.65 16.96 7.92
N VAL A 268 21.78 16.00 8.84
CA VAL A 268 21.25 14.65 8.60
C VAL A 268 19.72 14.71 8.57
N GLY A 269 19.15 14.49 7.39
CA GLY A 269 17.71 14.58 7.15
C GLY A 269 17.36 15.56 6.01
N ASP A 270 18.30 16.43 5.63
CA ASP A 270 18.11 17.37 4.54
C ASP A 270 17.96 16.65 3.19
N VAL A 271 17.06 17.16 2.36
CA VAL A 271 16.78 16.63 1.02
C VAL A 271 17.34 17.59 -0.02
N LEU A 272 18.37 17.14 -0.75
CA LEU A 272 18.90 17.91 -1.88
C LEU A 272 18.00 17.74 -3.10
N MET A 273 17.39 18.85 -3.54
CA MET A 273 16.57 18.89 -4.74
C MET A 273 17.29 19.62 -5.88
N VAL A 274 17.32 19.01 -7.06
CA VAL A 274 17.85 19.65 -8.28
C VAL A 274 16.66 20.09 -9.12
N SER A 275 16.54 21.41 -9.32
CA SER A 275 15.51 22.00 -10.17
C SER A 275 16.10 22.52 -11.47
N ASP A 276 15.35 22.40 -12.57
CA ASP A 276 15.67 22.97 -13.87
C ASP A 276 15.34 24.47 -13.97
N ARG A 277 14.63 25.01 -12.97
CA ARG A 277 14.23 26.41 -12.87
C ARG A 277 14.53 26.94 -11.47
N ALA A 278 14.66 28.26 -11.35
CA ALA A 278 14.74 28.92 -10.05
C ALA A 278 13.43 28.65 -9.28
N ILE A 279 13.54 27.96 -8.15
CA ILE A 279 12.45 27.70 -7.20
C ILE A 279 12.56 28.57 -5.95
N THR A 280 13.69 29.26 -5.81
CA THR A 280 13.98 30.21 -4.76
C THR A 280 13.98 31.63 -5.34
N ASP A 281 13.72 32.61 -4.48
CA ASP A 281 13.84 34.03 -4.78
C ASP A 281 15.31 34.49 -4.85
N GLU A 282 15.52 35.81 -4.96
CA GLU A 282 16.85 36.44 -5.02
C GLU A 282 17.65 36.25 -3.72
N ASP A 283 16.97 36.03 -2.59
CA ASP A 283 17.58 35.78 -1.28
C ASP A 283 17.92 34.29 -1.09
N GLY A 284 17.57 33.43 -2.05
CA GLY A 284 17.84 32.00 -2.00
C GLY A 284 16.83 31.20 -1.18
N SER A 285 15.68 31.75 -0.84
CA SER A 285 14.60 31.06 -0.12
C SER A 285 13.40 30.78 -1.03
N GLY A 286 12.68 29.69 -0.79
CA GLY A 286 11.50 29.33 -1.58
C GLY A 286 10.52 28.49 -0.77
N GLU A 287 9.30 28.34 -1.29
CA GLU A 287 8.25 27.53 -0.66
C GLU A 287 7.83 26.42 -1.62
N VAL A 288 7.83 25.18 -1.14
CA VAL A 288 7.41 24.00 -1.91
C VAL A 288 6.32 23.27 -1.15
N TYR A 289 5.23 22.94 -1.83
CA TYR A 289 4.15 22.15 -1.26
C TYR A 289 4.39 20.66 -1.54
N ALA A 290 4.26 19.83 -0.51
CA ALA A 290 4.41 18.38 -0.62
C ALA A 290 3.33 17.70 -1.49
N ALA A 291 2.22 18.40 -1.72
CA ALA A 291 1.16 18.02 -2.64
C ALA A 291 0.79 19.23 -3.51
N PRO A 292 0.37 19.02 -4.77
CA PRO A 292 -0.16 20.12 -5.57
C PRO A 292 -1.28 20.80 -4.77
N PRO A 293 -1.34 22.15 -4.74
CA PRO A 293 -2.49 22.84 -4.18
C PRO A 293 -3.71 22.24 -4.87
N ALA A 294 -4.66 21.71 -4.07
CA ALA A 294 -5.76 20.90 -4.56
C ALA A 294 -6.29 21.56 -5.83
N GLN A 295 -6.08 20.89 -6.98
CA GLN A 295 -6.47 21.44 -8.27
C GLN A 295 -7.90 21.90 -8.13
N ALA A 296 -8.18 23.14 -8.53
CA ALA A 296 -9.50 23.74 -8.38
C ALA A 296 -10.49 22.94 -9.23
N VAL A 297 -11.02 21.86 -8.65
CA VAL A 297 -12.18 21.16 -9.16
C VAL A 297 -13.24 22.24 -9.31
N ASP A 298 -13.82 22.37 -10.49
CA ASP A 298 -14.95 23.27 -10.70
C ASP A 298 -16.14 22.75 -9.88
N LEU A 299 -16.18 23.18 -8.62
CA LEU A 299 -17.22 22.86 -7.67
C LEU A 299 -18.58 23.37 -8.19
N GLY A 300 -18.61 24.37 -9.07
CA GLY A 300 -19.82 24.84 -9.75
C GLY A 300 -20.40 23.79 -10.70
N ALA A 301 -19.55 23.14 -11.50
CA ALA A 301 -19.97 22.04 -12.39
C ALA A 301 -20.47 20.82 -11.59
N VAL A 302 -19.75 20.45 -10.51
CA VAL A 302 -20.16 19.36 -9.60
C VAL A 302 -21.51 19.69 -8.94
N ARG A 303 -21.67 20.91 -8.44
CA ARG A 303 -22.92 21.41 -7.85
C ARG A 303 -24.09 21.31 -8.82
N ALA A 304 -23.92 21.81 -10.05
CA ALA A 304 -24.97 21.77 -11.07
C ALA A 304 -25.35 20.33 -11.47
N LEU A 305 -24.39 19.40 -11.47
CA LEU A 305 -24.64 17.99 -11.72
C LEU A 305 -25.44 17.34 -10.58
N LEU A 306 -25.03 17.56 -9.33
CA LEU A 306 -25.73 17.04 -8.14
C LEU A 306 -27.16 17.57 -8.05
N GLN A 307 -27.38 18.87 -8.28
CA GLN A 307 -28.71 19.49 -8.29
C GLN A 307 -29.63 18.85 -9.34
N ARG A 308 -29.15 18.70 -10.59
CA ARG A 308 -29.92 18.02 -11.65
C ARG A 308 -30.26 16.58 -11.28
N ARG A 309 -29.33 15.87 -10.64
CA ARG A 309 -29.54 14.48 -10.24
C ARG A 309 -30.55 14.35 -9.10
N ILE A 310 -30.49 15.24 -8.11
CA ILE A 310 -31.50 15.33 -7.03
C ILE A 310 -32.88 15.58 -7.61
N GLU A 311 -33.02 16.56 -8.52
CA GLU A 311 -34.30 16.89 -9.13
C GLU A 311 -34.85 15.73 -9.97
N GLN A 312 -33.99 15.06 -10.73
CA GLN A 312 -34.34 13.82 -11.43
C GLN A 312 -34.85 12.74 -10.47
N TRP A 313 -34.17 12.52 -9.33
CA TRP A 313 -34.56 11.49 -8.37
C TRP A 313 -35.84 11.85 -7.62
N ARG A 314 -36.05 13.13 -7.32
CA ARG A 314 -37.30 13.63 -6.72
C ARG A 314 -38.49 13.39 -7.65
N SER A 315 -38.30 13.48 -8.97
CA SER A 315 -39.36 13.15 -9.95
C SER A 315 -39.79 11.68 -9.96
N HIS A 316 -38.98 10.78 -9.37
CA HIS A 316 -39.31 9.36 -9.21
C HIS A 316 -39.97 9.06 -7.86
N LEU A 317 -40.02 10.02 -6.93
CA LEU A 317 -40.71 9.85 -5.66
C LEU A 317 -42.21 10.14 -5.82
N PRO A 318 -43.08 9.39 -5.14
CA PRO A 318 -44.51 9.71 -5.13
C PRO A 318 -44.77 11.07 -4.45
N ASP A 319 -45.69 11.84 -5.02
CA ASP A 319 -46.10 13.17 -4.51
C ASP A 319 -46.68 13.09 -3.09
N ASP A 320 -47.35 11.99 -2.76
CA ASP A 320 -47.88 11.73 -1.43
C ASP A 320 -46.87 10.92 -0.60
N PRO A 321 -46.28 11.49 0.46
CA PRO A 321 -45.37 10.78 1.36
C PRO A 321 -46.05 9.61 2.12
N GLY A 322 -47.38 9.54 2.11
CA GLY A 322 -48.20 8.45 2.67
C GLY A 322 -48.63 7.37 1.67
N ALA A 323 -48.26 7.48 0.38
CA ALA A 323 -48.68 6.53 -0.66
C ALA A 323 -48.17 5.09 -0.42
N PRO A 324 -48.88 4.04 -0.90
CA PRO A 324 -48.36 2.67 -0.97
C PRO A 324 -46.99 2.71 -1.65
N GLY A 325 -45.93 2.26 -0.98
CA GLY A 325 -44.58 2.79 -1.26
C GLY A 325 -43.75 3.11 -0.02
N THR A 326 -44.43 3.51 1.06
CA THR A 326 -43.78 4.17 2.21
C THR A 326 -44.01 3.45 3.55
N ARG A 327 -44.67 2.29 3.54
CA ARG A 327 -44.92 1.44 4.71
C ARG A 327 -44.36 0.04 4.46
N GLU A 328 -43.84 -0.62 5.50
CA GLU A 328 -43.50 -2.05 5.44
C GLU A 328 -44.78 -2.85 5.16
N ILE A 329 -44.92 -3.35 3.92
CA ILE A 329 -46.02 -4.24 3.53
C ILE A 329 -45.39 -5.42 2.79
N GLU A 330 -45.82 -6.63 3.13
CA GLU A 330 -45.21 -7.91 2.71
C GLU A 330 -45.67 -8.41 1.33
N THR A 331 -46.36 -7.61 0.51
CA THR A 331 -46.76 -8.09 -0.82
C THR A 331 -45.58 -8.02 -1.80
N LYS A 332 -45.34 -9.12 -2.52
CA LYS A 332 -44.14 -9.35 -3.34
C LYS A 332 -43.87 -8.28 -4.42
N GLY A 333 -44.89 -7.55 -4.89
CA GLY A 333 -44.73 -6.48 -5.87
C GLY A 333 -44.51 -5.09 -5.26
N GLU A 334 -45.02 -4.83 -4.06
CA GLU A 334 -44.84 -3.56 -3.36
C GLU A 334 -43.45 -3.47 -2.71
N HIS A 335 -42.83 -4.60 -2.37
CA HIS A 335 -41.51 -4.64 -1.77
C HIS A 335 -40.43 -4.02 -2.68
N ASP A 336 -40.45 -4.33 -3.98
CA ASP A 336 -39.49 -3.79 -4.95
C ASP A 336 -39.68 -2.28 -5.12
N TYR A 337 -40.92 -1.82 -5.19
CA TYR A 337 -41.24 -0.39 -5.27
C TYR A 337 -40.84 0.37 -4.00
N ASN A 338 -41.12 -0.19 -2.82
CA ASN A 338 -40.70 0.38 -1.53
C ASN A 338 -39.17 0.49 -1.43
N ASN A 339 -38.46 -0.52 -1.95
CA ASN A 339 -37.00 -0.53 -1.95
C ASN A 339 -36.44 0.56 -2.88
N ASP A 340 -37.02 0.73 -4.07
CA ASP A 340 -36.64 1.80 -5.00
C ASP A 340 -36.89 3.20 -4.41
N VAL A 341 -38.07 3.43 -3.80
CA VAL A 341 -38.40 4.69 -3.14
C VAL A 341 -37.41 4.99 -2.00
N ARG A 342 -37.06 3.97 -1.20
CA ARG A 342 -36.04 4.11 -0.15
C ARG A 342 -34.67 4.48 -0.73
N ILE A 343 -34.24 3.79 -1.80
CA ILE A 343 -32.96 4.08 -2.47
C ILE A 343 -32.93 5.53 -2.97
N TYR A 344 -34.00 6.01 -3.59
CA TYR A 344 -34.07 7.40 -4.06
C TYR A 344 -33.97 8.40 -2.91
N ARG A 345 -34.68 8.18 -1.80
CA ARG A 345 -34.62 9.07 -0.63
C ARG A 345 -33.23 9.09 0.00
N GLU A 346 -32.62 7.93 0.20
CA GLU A 346 -31.26 7.82 0.76
C GLU A 346 -30.24 8.51 -0.15
N GLY A 347 -30.27 8.29 -1.46
CA GLY A 347 -29.31 8.93 -2.36
C GLY A 347 -29.54 10.43 -2.53
N ILE A 348 -30.79 10.92 -2.46
CA ILE A 348 -31.07 12.37 -2.40
C ILE A 348 -30.42 12.97 -1.15
N ALA A 349 -30.62 12.37 0.02
CA ALA A 349 -30.05 12.87 1.27
C ALA A 349 -28.51 12.94 1.21
N VAL A 350 -27.84 11.92 0.66
CA VAL A 350 -26.39 11.92 0.46
C VAL A 350 -25.97 13.03 -0.51
N MET A 351 -26.65 13.20 -1.64
CA MET A 351 -26.31 14.27 -2.59
C MET A 351 -26.53 15.67 -2.01
N GLU A 352 -27.54 15.86 -1.15
CA GLU A 352 -27.78 17.12 -0.43
C GLU A 352 -26.69 17.41 0.60
N GLU A 353 -26.20 16.39 1.32
CA GLU A 353 -25.07 16.52 2.24
C GLU A 353 -23.80 16.95 1.50
N VAL A 354 -23.52 16.33 0.35
CA VAL A 354 -22.36 16.68 -0.50
C VAL A 354 -22.47 18.10 -1.05
N LEU A 355 -23.67 18.52 -1.45
CA LEU A 355 -23.92 19.90 -1.86
C LEU A 355 -23.65 20.90 -0.73
N ALA A 356 -24.07 20.60 0.50
CA ALA A 356 -23.81 21.45 1.65
C ALA A 356 -22.30 21.58 1.94
N LEU A 357 -21.56 20.48 1.84
CA LEU A 357 -20.10 20.48 1.98
C LEU A 357 -19.43 21.30 0.86
N THR A 358 -19.88 21.13 -0.38
CA THR A 358 -19.37 21.88 -1.54
C THR A 358 -19.61 23.38 -1.38
N ASP A 359 -20.82 23.77 -0.95
CA ASP A 359 -21.19 25.17 -0.75
C ASP A 359 -20.39 25.82 0.40
N SER A 360 -19.97 25.05 1.40
CA SER A 360 -19.07 25.54 2.46
C SER A 360 -17.65 25.83 1.98
N GLN A 361 -17.19 25.16 0.91
CA GLN A 361 -15.84 25.31 0.35
C GLN A 361 -15.76 26.41 -0.73
N ALA A 362 -16.85 26.67 -1.46
CA ALA A 362 -16.88 27.63 -2.56
C ALA A 362 -16.68 29.10 -2.11
N VAL A 363 -16.74 29.40 -0.81
CA VAL A 363 -16.51 30.76 -0.27
C VAL A 363 -15.02 31.14 -0.28
N GLY A 364 -14.10 30.20 -0.51
CA GLY A 364 -12.65 30.42 -0.32
C GLY A 364 -11.81 30.73 -1.57
N ASN A 365 -12.21 30.36 -2.79
CA ASN A 365 -11.25 30.36 -3.91
C ASN A 365 -11.92 30.49 -5.28
N VAL A 366 -11.85 31.67 -5.91
CA VAL A 366 -11.94 31.79 -7.38
C VAL A 366 -11.02 32.89 -7.89
N GLN A 367 -9.82 32.52 -8.33
CA GLN A 367 -9.14 33.18 -9.45
C GLN A 367 -8.86 32.10 -10.51
N ALA A 368 -9.24 32.39 -11.76
CA ALA A 368 -9.06 31.48 -12.88
C ALA A 368 -7.57 31.36 -13.23
N LEU A 369 -6.98 30.19 -13.00
CA LEU A 369 -5.63 29.85 -13.44
C LEU A 369 -5.62 29.65 -14.96
N GLN A 370 -4.94 30.54 -15.70
CA GLN A 370 -4.40 30.20 -17.00
C GLN A 370 -3.03 29.55 -16.80
N LEU A 371 -2.85 28.33 -17.31
CA LEU A 371 -1.52 27.74 -17.43
C LEU A 371 -0.79 28.45 -18.57
N ASP A 372 0.37 29.02 -18.26
CA ASP A 372 1.26 29.60 -19.28
C ASP A 372 1.69 28.52 -20.28
N ARG A 373 1.80 28.90 -21.55
CA ARG A 373 2.16 28.00 -22.65
C ARG A 373 3.57 27.44 -22.43
N TYR A 374 3.70 26.12 -22.38
CA TYR A 374 4.99 25.46 -22.23
C TYR A 374 5.80 25.56 -23.54
N ASP A 375 6.96 26.21 -23.52
CA ASP A 375 7.88 26.29 -24.67
C ASP A 375 8.89 25.14 -24.61
N ALA A 376 8.68 24.13 -25.46
CA ALA A 376 9.56 22.97 -25.59
C ALA A 376 10.89 23.27 -26.34
N GLY A 377 11.09 24.52 -26.79
CA GLY A 377 12.23 24.95 -27.61
C GLY A 377 13.58 25.00 -26.91
N LEU A 378 13.66 24.82 -25.58
CA LEU A 378 14.88 25.04 -24.80
C LEU A 378 15.77 23.81 -24.57
N LEU A 379 15.41 22.63 -25.07
CA LEU A 379 16.27 21.44 -24.97
C LEU A 379 17.42 21.52 -26.00
N SER A 380 18.61 21.94 -25.59
CA SER A 380 19.80 22.06 -26.45
C SER A 380 20.51 20.72 -26.71
N ASP A 381 21.20 20.60 -27.84
CA ASP A 381 21.96 19.44 -28.37
C ASP A 381 23.37 19.24 -27.76
N VAL A 382 23.59 19.69 -26.52
CA VAL A 382 24.92 19.65 -25.90
C VAL A 382 25.29 18.22 -25.51
N GLY A 383 26.25 17.62 -26.22
CA GLY A 383 26.76 16.27 -25.93
C GLY A 383 27.44 15.54 -27.10
N GLY A 384 27.44 16.09 -28.32
CA GLY A 384 28.19 15.51 -29.44
C GLY A 384 27.69 14.15 -29.96
N GLY A 385 26.45 13.79 -29.61
CA GLY A 385 25.75 12.62 -30.16
C GLY A 385 24.54 13.05 -30.99
N ASP A 386 24.11 12.20 -31.94
CA ASP A 386 22.88 12.39 -32.70
C ASP A 386 21.65 12.14 -31.80
N THR A 387 21.37 13.09 -30.90
CA THR A 387 20.24 13.06 -29.96
C THR A 387 19.00 13.75 -30.53
N ALA A 388 19.03 14.21 -31.79
CA ALA A 388 17.97 15.00 -32.39
C ALA A 388 16.63 14.26 -32.34
N TRP A 389 16.62 12.97 -32.69
CA TRP A 389 15.39 12.17 -32.71
C TRP A 389 14.79 11.96 -31.31
N TRP A 390 15.63 11.79 -30.29
CA TRP A 390 15.19 11.57 -28.90
C TRP A 390 14.70 12.86 -28.24
N LEU A 391 15.36 13.99 -28.53
CA LEU A 391 14.91 15.31 -28.09
C LEU A 391 13.58 15.69 -28.75
N ASP A 392 13.40 15.41 -30.04
CA ASP A 392 12.13 15.64 -30.73
C ASP A 392 11.01 14.75 -30.18
N TYR A 393 11.32 13.50 -29.84
CA TYR A 393 10.38 12.62 -29.13
C TYR A 393 9.96 13.23 -27.79
N LEU A 394 10.90 13.65 -26.94
CA LEU A 394 10.59 14.27 -25.65
C LEU A 394 9.78 15.55 -25.77
N ARG A 395 10.13 16.43 -26.72
CA ARG A 395 9.33 17.65 -26.99
C ARG A 395 7.91 17.30 -27.41
N SER A 396 7.73 16.25 -28.22
CA SER A 396 6.41 15.81 -28.65
C SER A 396 5.57 15.25 -27.50
N GLU A 397 6.18 14.50 -26.57
CA GLU A 397 5.49 13.97 -25.39
C GLU A 397 5.14 15.07 -24.39
N LEU A 398 6.03 16.05 -24.19
CA LEU A 398 5.77 17.21 -23.34
C LEU A 398 4.66 18.11 -23.91
N ALA A 399 4.62 18.30 -25.23
CA ALA A 399 3.54 19.02 -25.89
C ALA A 399 2.20 18.28 -25.75
N ARG A 400 2.18 16.95 -25.94
CA ARG A 400 0.97 16.13 -25.71
C ARG A 400 0.50 16.19 -24.26
N ALA A 401 1.41 16.17 -23.30
CA ALA A 401 1.08 16.33 -21.89
C ALA A 401 0.48 17.72 -21.62
N HIS A 402 1.09 18.79 -22.15
CA HIS A 402 0.55 20.14 -22.03
C HIS A 402 -0.86 20.24 -22.62
N ASP A 403 -1.08 19.75 -23.84
CA ASP A 403 -2.39 19.75 -24.49
C ASP A 403 -3.41 18.93 -23.68
N HIS A 404 -3.02 17.77 -23.15
CA HIS A 404 -3.85 16.94 -22.29
C HIS A 404 -4.31 17.70 -21.04
N TYR A 405 -3.39 18.34 -20.32
CA TYR A 405 -3.73 19.08 -19.11
C TYR A 405 -4.50 20.38 -19.41
N GLN A 406 -4.17 21.07 -20.50
CA GLN A 406 -4.91 22.25 -20.94
C GLN A 406 -6.36 21.90 -21.29
N HIS A 407 -6.60 20.74 -21.93
CA HIS A 407 -7.94 20.23 -22.22
C HIS A 407 -8.71 19.88 -20.95
N GLN A 408 -8.06 19.32 -19.93
CA GLN A 408 -8.69 19.07 -18.62
C GLN A 408 -9.11 20.36 -17.91
N VAL A 409 -8.31 21.44 -18.04
CA VAL A 409 -8.59 22.73 -17.38
C VAL A 409 -9.65 23.56 -18.13
N ASN A 410 -9.79 23.40 -19.45
CA ASN A 410 -10.75 24.16 -20.27
C ASN A 410 -11.50 23.28 -21.30
N PRO A 411 -12.32 22.30 -20.87
CA PRO A 411 -13.00 21.39 -21.79
C PRO A 411 -14.03 22.09 -22.70
N ALA A 412 -14.52 23.28 -22.32
CA ALA A 412 -15.57 24.01 -23.03
C ALA A 412 -15.11 24.76 -24.30
N LYS A 413 -13.81 24.92 -24.54
CA LYS A 413 -13.31 25.72 -25.69
C LYS A 413 -13.34 24.99 -27.04
N GLU A 414 -13.40 23.67 -27.07
CA GLU A 414 -13.32 22.90 -28.33
C GLU A 414 -14.69 22.52 -28.91
N ALA A 415 -15.76 22.53 -28.09
CA ALA A 415 -17.12 22.19 -28.54
C ALA A 415 -17.81 23.31 -29.35
N GLY A 416 -17.17 24.48 -29.51
CA GLY A 416 -17.77 25.67 -30.16
C GLY A 416 -17.30 25.96 -31.59
N ASN A 417 -16.38 25.17 -32.16
CA ASN A 417 -15.80 25.40 -33.50
C ASN A 417 -16.02 24.21 -34.45
N GLY A 418 -17.22 23.62 -34.44
CA GLY A 418 -17.65 22.55 -35.35
C GLY A 418 -18.86 22.95 -36.16
#